data_AF-A0A929T3H4-F1
#
_entry.id   AF-A0A929T3H4-F1
#
_cell.length_a   1.000
_cell.length_b   1.000
_cell.length_c   1.000
_cell.angle_alpha   90.00
_cell.angle_beta   90.00
_cell.angle_gamma   90.00
#
_symmetry.space_group_name_H-M   'P 1'
#
loop_
_entity.id
_entity.type
_entity.pdbx_description
1 polymer ?
#
loop_
_entity_poly.entity_id
_entity_poly.type
_entity_poly.pdbx_seq_one_letter_code
_entity_poly.pdbx_strand_id
1 'polypeptide(L)'
;MNSVIKGAGYILAHVPEMVIHNGTTQTTERIVNPNSEYLKQLGSHLRSYEDCVSYWPNQVYIGNATPEELAEVEFPYYDKKKEGACRYGQFGEIMPEDEFLLLGQTCDVFEVYFLEKGFVEATREKFGKNPIITEEIKARVLDGIELSEIENFVNNEKAEGLYHDGKLVGCVKRAHDIDVNLSAEVMHENIMNKATGVLSILYGVKNAG
;
A
#
# COMPACT_ATOMS: atom_id res chain seq x y z
N MET A 1 -20.03 7.02 33.94
CA MET A 1 -19.43 7.62 32.74
C MET A 1 -19.50 6.54 31.67
N ASN A 2 -20.31 6.75 30.62
CA ASN A 2 -20.44 5.75 29.56
C ASN A 2 -19.35 6.01 28.53
N SER A 3 -18.56 5.01 28.21
CA SER A 3 -17.64 5.07 27.07
C SER A 3 -18.47 5.19 25.79
N VAL A 4 -18.18 6.20 24.97
CA VAL A 4 -18.80 6.39 23.65
C VAL A 4 -17.71 6.37 22.59
N ILE A 5 -17.97 5.69 21.47
CA ILE A 5 -17.10 5.74 20.31
C ILE A 5 -17.26 7.12 19.67
N LYS A 6 -16.16 7.89 19.58
CA LYS A 6 -16.15 9.25 19.02
C LYS A 6 -15.90 9.28 17.52
N GLY A 7 -15.14 8.32 17.00
CA GLY A 7 -14.81 8.20 15.59
C GLY A 7 -14.20 6.83 15.29
N ALA A 8 -14.12 6.49 14.01
CA ALA A 8 -13.46 5.29 13.51
C ALA A 8 -12.78 5.61 12.17
N GLY A 9 -11.68 4.92 11.89
CA GLY A 9 -10.91 5.05 10.65
C GLY A 9 -10.86 3.71 9.92
N TYR A 10 -11.34 3.67 8.68
CA TYR A 10 -11.37 2.47 7.84
C TYR A 10 -10.66 2.73 6.53
N ILE A 11 -9.53 2.05 6.32
CA ILE A 11 -8.64 2.29 5.17
C ILE A 11 -8.41 1.01 4.40
N LEU A 12 -8.15 1.16 3.10
CA LEU A 12 -7.65 0.12 2.23
C LEU A 12 -6.42 0.68 1.49
N ALA A 13 -5.39 -0.14 1.32
CA ALA A 13 -4.28 0.18 0.42
C ALA A 13 -4.37 -0.77 -0.78
N HIS A 14 -4.42 -0.23 -1.99
CA HIS A 14 -4.35 -1.02 -3.22
C HIS A 14 -2.88 -1.18 -3.59
N VAL A 15 -2.31 -2.35 -3.28
CA VAL A 15 -0.88 -2.67 -3.43
C VAL A 15 -0.68 -3.95 -4.27
N PRO A 16 -1.04 -3.93 -5.57
CA PRO A 16 -1.01 -5.11 -6.42
C PRO A 16 0.40 -5.73 -6.55
N GLU A 17 1.47 -4.93 -6.54
CA GLU A 17 2.82 -5.45 -6.69
C GLU A 17 3.26 -6.26 -5.46
N MET A 18 2.79 -5.90 -4.27
CA MET A 18 3.04 -6.69 -3.05
C MET A 18 2.41 -8.09 -3.12
N VAL A 19 1.32 -8.26 -3.87
CA VAL A 19 0.74 -9.59 -4.14
C VAL A 19 1.69 -10.42 -5.02
N ILE A 20 2.34 -9.79 -6.01
CA ILE A 20 3.22 -10.46 -6.97
C ILE A 20 4.57 -10.83 -6.33
N HIS A 21 5.10 -9.92 -5.52
CA HIS A 21 6.47 -9.98 -5.02
C HIS A 21 6.56 -10.55 -3.60
N ASN A 22 5.57 -10.33 -2.74
CA ASN A 22 5.63 -10.68 -1.32
C ASN A 22 4.57 -11.70 -0.88
N GLY A 23 3.59 -12.03 -1.74
CA GLY A 23 2.60 -13.05 -1.44
C GLY A 23 3.21 -14.45 -1.31
N THR A 24 2.90 -15.17 -0.22
CA THR A 24 3.50 -16.49 0.09
C THR A 24 3.34 -17.51 -1.04
N THR A 25 2.19 -17.51 -1.72
CA THR A 25 1.96 -18.39 -2.88
C THR A 25 2.90 -18.04 -4.03
N GLN A 26 3.04 -16.75 -4.33
CA GLN A 26 3.85 -16.24 -5.43
C GLN A 26 5.34 -16.43 -5.16
N THR A 27 5.81 -16.16 -3.94
CA THR A 27 7.21 -16.36 -3.55
C THR A 27 7.57 -17.84 -3.58
N THR A 28 6.71 -18.72 -3.05
CA THR A 28 6.92 -20.18 -3.09
C THR A 28 6.94 -20.69 -4.53
N GLU A 29 5.96 -20.31 -5.35
CA GLU A 29 5.91 -20.74 -6.76
C GLU A 29 7.13 -20.26 -7.54
N ARG A 30 7.64 -19.05 -7.26
CA ARG A 30 8.83 -18.51 -7.93
C ARG A 30 10.10 -19.31 -7.60
N ILE A 31 10.19 -19.85 -6.38
CA ILE A 31 11.29 -20.72 -5.96
C ILE A 31 11.19 -22.11 -6.62
N VAL A 32 9.99 -22.70 -6.62
CA VAL A 32 9.78 -24.08 -7.07
C VAL A 32 9.65 -24.18 -8.59
N ASN A 33 9.03 -23.20 -9.24
CA ASN A 33 8.70 -23.17 -10.65
C ASN A 33 8.72 -21.72 -11.21
N PRO A 34 9.92 -21.12 -11.39
CA PRO A 34 10.07 -19.71 -11.76
C PRO A 34 9.42 -19.33 -13.12
N ASN A 35 9.16 -20.32 -13.98
CA ASN A 35 8.59 -20.11 -15.31
C ASN A 35 7.11 -20.53 -15.39
N SER A 36 6.43 -20.69 -14.25
CA SER A 36 5.05 -21.15 -14.20
C SER A 36 4.10 -20.25 -14.97
N GLU A 37 3.10 -20.86 -15.60
CA GLU A 37 2.07 -20.13 -16.32
C GLU A 37 1.25 -19.25 -15.37
N TYR A 38 1.09 -19.71 -14.12
CA TYR A 38 0.46 -18.94 -13.05
C TYR A 38 1.14 -17.58 -12.83
N LEU A 39 2.47 -17.56 -12.65
CA LEU A 39 3.20 -16.31 -12.40
C LEU A 39 3.17 -15.37 -13.60
N LYS A 40 3.19 -15.92 -14.82
CA LYS A 40 3.09 -15.13 -16.07
C LYS A 40 1.72 -14.48 -16.23
N GLN A 41 0.66 -15.19 -15.86
CA GLN A 41 -0.72 -14.69 -16.00
C GLN A 41 -1.17 -13.85 -14.80
N LEU A 42 -0.51 -13.93 -13.64
CA LEU A 42 -0.97 -13.29 -12.41
C LEU A 42 -1.24 -11.79 -12.59
N GLY A 43 -0.29 -11.05 -13.18
CA GLY A 43 -0.42 -9.60 -13.35
C GLY A 43 -1.67 -9.18 -14.13
N SER A 44 -2.05 -9.94 -15.16
CA SER A 44 -3.25 -9.65 -15.97
C SER A 44 -4.57 -9.99 -15.27
N HIS A 45 -4.52 -10.63 -14.10
CA HIS A 45 -5.68 -11.01 -13.30
C HIS A 45 -5.83 -10.17 -12.03
N LEU A 46 -4.91 -9.23 -11.77
CA LEU A 46 -5.04 -8.26 -10.69
C LEU A 46 -5.98 -7.13 -11.11
N ARG A 47 -6.73 -6.59 -10.14
CA ARG A 47 -7.62 -5.45 -10.39
C ARG A 47 -6.81 -4.18 -10.58
N SER A 48 -7.25 -3.36 -11.53
CA SER A 48 -6.82 -1.96 -11.61
C SER A 48 -7.20 -1.18 -10.35
N TYR A 49 -6.57 -0.04 -10.13
CA TYR A 49 -6.94 0.85 -9.03
C TYR A 49 -8.38 1.33 -9.18
N GLU A 50 -8.81 1.65 -10.39
CA GLU A 50 -10.18 2.11 -10.69
C GLU A 50 -11.22 1.03 -10.40
N ASP A 51 -10.94 -0.23 -10.72
CA ASP A 51 -11.81 -1.35 -10.38
C ASP A 51 -11.84 -1.61 -8.87
N CYS A 52 -10.71 -1.41 -8.17
CA CYS A 52 -10.66 -1.48 -6.71
C CYS A 52 -11.50 -0.38 -6.05
N VAL A 53 -11.40 0.86 -6.53
CA VAL A 53 -12.20 1.99 -6.03
C VAL A 53 -13.67 1.76 -6.30
N SER A 54 -14.04 1.33 -7.50
CA SER A 54 -15.45 1.13 -7.88
C SER A 54 -16.08 -0.15 -7.33
N TYR A 55 -15.32 -0.99 -6.61
CA TYR A 55 -15.84 -2.22 -6.02
C TYR A 55 -16.81 -1.92 -4.87
N TRP A 56 -18.04 -2.44 -5.00
CA TRP A 56 -19.14 -2.19 -4.08
C TRP A 56 -18.79 -2.45 -2.59
N PRO A 57 -18.23 -3.61 -2.19
CA PRO A 57 -17.83 -3.84 -0.80
C PRO A 57 -16.79 -2.85 -0.28
N ASN A 58 -15.84 -2.40 -1.11
CA ASN A 58 -14.84 -1.42 -0.69
C ASN A 58 -15.50 -0.06 -0.39
N GLN A 59 -16.47 0.34 -1.20
CA GLN A 59 -17.22 1.57 -1.01
C GLN A 59 -18.09 1.54 0.26
N VAL A 60 -18.70 0.40 0.58
CA VAL A 60 -19.37 0.23 1.89
C VAL A 60 -18.37 0.32 3.03
N TYR A 61 -17.22 -0.34 2.91
CA TYR A 61 -16.19 -0.38 3.95
C TYR A 61 -15.67 1.02 4.33
N ILE A 62 -15.46 1.90 3.34
CA ILE A 62 -15.03 3.29 3.60
C ILE A 62 -16.19 4.28 3.86
N GLY A 63 -17.44 3.80 3.87
CA GLY A 63 -18.61 4.59 4.26
C GLY A 63 -19.27 5.42 3.14
N ASN A 64 -19.08 5.04 1.87
CA ASN A 64 -19.72 5.69 0.72
C ASN A 64 -21.04 5.01 0.28
N ALA A 65 -21.38 3.88 0.89
CA ALA A 65 -22.63 3.15 0.75
C ALA A 65 -22.94 2.42 2.06
N THR A 66 -24.19 2.01 2.25
CA THR A 66 -24.59 1.21 3.40
C THR A 66 -24.61 -0.30 3.08
N PRO A 67 -24.54 -1.18 4.09
CA PRO A 67 -24.74 -2.61 3.89
C PRO A 67 -26.11 -2.96 3.28
N GLU A 68 -27.15 -2.18 3.56
CA GLU A 68 -28.48 -2.35 2.97
C GLU A 68 -28.48 -2.04 1.47
N GLU A 69 -27.83 -0.96 1.05
CA GLU A 69 -27.66 -0.65 -0.39
C GLU A 69 -26.88 -1.76 -1.11
N LEU A 70 -25.84 -2.31 -0.47
CA LEU A 70 -25.10 -3.46 -1.03
C LEU A 70 -25.96 -4.72 -1.15
N ALA A 71 -26.88 -4.96 -0.22
CA ALA A 71 -27.77 -6.12 -0.25
C ALA A 71 -28.75 -6.10 -1.44
N GLU A 72 -28.99 -4.93 -2.02
CA GLU A 72 -29.79 -4.75 -3.24
C GLU A 72 -28.99 -5.03 -4.52
N VAL A 73 -27.66 -5.10 -4.44
CA VAL A 73 -26.78 -5.44 -5.57
C VAL A 73 -26.76 -6.94 -5.76
N GLU A 74 -27.04 -7.40 -6.99
CA GLU A 74 -27.01 -8.83 -7.32
C GLU A 74 -25.62 -9.42 -7.11
N PHE A 75 -25.54 -10.52 -6.33
CA PHE A 75 -24.34 -11.31 -6.18
C PHE A 75 -24.10 -12.18 -7.44
N PRO A 76 -22.86 -12.32 -7.95
CA PRO A 76 -21.59 -11.87 -7.37
C PRO A 76 -21.25 -10.40 -7.63
N TYR A 77 -20.49 -9.77 -6.74
CA TYR A 77 -20.18 -8.34 -6.83
C TYR A 77 -18.99 -8.00 -7.74
N TYR A 78 -18.18 -8.99 -8.14
CA TYR A 78 -16.88 -8.72 -8.77
C TYR A 78 -16.96 -8.06 -10.15
N ASP A 79 -18.11 -8.17 -10.82
CA ASP A 79 -18.42 -7.58 -12.13
C ASP A 79 -19.31 -6.33 -12.02
N LYS A 80 -19.64 -5.88 -10.80
CA LYS A 80 -20.49 -4.72 -10.54
C LYS A 80 -19.66 -3.53 -10.09
N LYS A 81 -19.91 -2.36 -10.69
CA LYS A 81 -19.28 -1.09 -10.30
C LYS A 81 -20.29 -0.21 -9.58
N LYS A 82 -19.87 0.43 -8.50
CA LYS A 82 -20.66 1.47 -7.83
C LYS A 82 -20.51 2.77 -8.61
N GLU A 83 -21.62 3.31 -9.11
CA GLU A 83 -21.62 4.64 -9.73
C GLU A 83 -21.28 5.73 -8.70
N GLY A 84 -20.52 6.74 -9.16
CA GLY A 84 -20.03 7.80 -8.29
C GLY A 84 -19.06 7.33 -7.20
N ALA A 85 -18.40 6.17 -7.38
CA ALA A 85 -17.38 5.70 -6.46
C ALA A 85 -16.26 6.74 -6.31
N CYS A 86 -15.79 6.91 -5.08
CA CYS A 86 -14.72 7.82 -4.73
C CYS A 86 -13.68 7.07 -3.89
N ARG A 87 -12.40 7.40 -4.07
CA ARG A 87 -11.34 6.85 -3.20
C ARG A 87 -11.45 7.33 -1.76
N TYR A 88 -12.10 8.48 -1.53
CA TYR A 88 -12.36 9.02 -0.19
C TYR A 88 -13.79 8.71 0.23
N GLY A 89 -13.98 8.37 1.50
CA GLY A 89 -15.30 8.20 2.10
C GLY A 89 -15.38 8.73 3.52
N GLN A 90 -16.55 8.58 4.13
CA GLN A 90 -16.82 9.08 5.48
C GLN A 90 -15.82 8.53 6.50
N PHE A 91 -15.44 7.26 6.37
CA PHE A 91 -14.62 6.57 7.35
C PHE A 91 -13.13 6.51 7.01
N GLY A 92 -12.76 6.70 5.75
CA GLY A 92 -11.36 6.69 5.34
C GLY A 92 -11.16 6.74 3.84
N GLU A 93 -10.16 6.00 3.34
CA GLU A 93 -9.83 6.00 1.93
C GLU A 93 -9.32 4.67 1.39
N ILE A 94 -9.30 4.57 0.07
CA ILE A 94 -8.58 3.56 -0.71
C ILE A 94 -7.35 4.25 -1.30
N MET A 95 -6.19 4.07 -0.67
CA MET A 95 -4.92 4.68 -1.09
C MET A 95 -4.30 3.89 -2.27
N PRO A 96 -3.86 4.55 -3.35
CA PRO A 96 -3.13 3.90 -4.44
C PRO A 96 -1.70 3.52 -4.01
N GLU A 97 -1.11 2.56 -4.72
CA GLU A 97 0.21 2.00 -4.40
C GLU A 97 1.31 3.07 -4.39
N ASP A 98 1.30 4.00 -5.35
CA ASP A 98 2.31 5.06 -5.44
C ASP A 98 2.35 5.94 -4.17
N GLU A 99 1.21 6.47 -3.76
CA GLU A 99 1.08 7.23 -2.51
C GLU A 99 1.38 6.38 -1.27
N PHE A 100 1.01 5.10 -1.27
CA PHE A 100 1.23 4.20 -0.14
C PHE A 100 2.72 3.91 0.09
N LEU A 101 3.51 3.78 -0.98
CA LEU A 101 4.97 3.63 -0.88
C LEU A 101 5.63 4.87 -0.27
N LEU A 102 5.16 6.08 -0.61
CA LEU A 102 5.61 7.32 0.04
C LEU A 102 5.22 7.34 1.52
N LEU A 103 3.99 6.93 1.87
CA LEU A 103 3.58 6.81 3.27
C LEU A 103 4.49 5.83 4.03
N GLY A 104 4.85 4.70 3.42
CA GLY A 104 5.83 3.74 3.92
C GLY A 104 7.16 4.40 4.26
N GLN A 105 7.71 5.21 3.35
CA GLN A 105 8.94 5.97 3.58
C GLN A 105 8.82 6.90 4.80
N THR A 106 7.71 7.62 4.96
CA THR A 106 7.53 8.52 6.12
C THR A 106 7.42 7.79 7.46
N CYS A 107 7.13 6.49 7.42
CA CYS A 107 7.04 5.62 8.58
C CYS A 107 8.38 4.99 8.97
N ASP A 108 9.37 5.02 8.09
CA ASP A 108 10.70 4.53 8.39
C ASP A 108 11.42 5.46 9.37
N VAL A 109 11.98 4.85 10.42
CA VAL A 109 12.77 5.52 11.46
C VAL A 109 14.13 4.82 11.65
N PHE A 110 14.39 3.79 10.85
CA PHE A 110 15.60 2.96 10.92
C PHE A 110 16.52 3.16 9.71
N GLU A 111 16.12 4.01 8.74
CA GLU A 111 16.87 4.32 7.53
C GLU A 111 17.18 3.06 6.69
N VAL A 112 16.16 2.21 6.55
CA VAL A 112 16.23 0.98 5.75
C VAL A 112 15.35 1.04 4.50
N TYR A 113 14.46 2.02 4.39
CA TYR A 113 13.50 2.16 3.31
C TYR A 113 13.91 3.24 2.31
N PHE A 114 14.24 2.82 1.10
CA PHE A 114 14.72 3.73 0.05
C PHE A 114 13.78 3.67 -1.15
N LEU A 115 13.47 4.84 -1.70
CA LEU A 115 12.72 4.99 -2.94
C LEU A 115 13.61 5.61 -4.01
N GLU A 116 13.31 5.32 -5.27
CA GLU A 116 13.97 5.90 -6.42
C GLU A 116 13.59 7.37 -6.55
N LYS A 117 14.57 8.21 -6.89
CA LYS A 117 14.41 9.67 -6.94
C LYS A 117 13.31 10.13 -7.90
N GLY A 118 13.30 9.64 -9.14
CA GLY A 118 12.28 9.97 -10.13
C GLY A 118 10.88 9.54 -9.72
N PHE A 119 10.74 8.39 -9.04
CA PHE A 119 9.48 7.92 -8.47
C PHE A 119 8.97 8.84 -7.37
N VAL A 120 9.85 9.27 -6.44
CA VAL A 120 9.48 10.28 -5.43
C VAL A 120 9.05 11.58 -6.10
N GLU A 121 9.85 12.11 -7.02
CA GLU A 121 9.56 13.37 -7.73
C GLU A 121 8.21 13.32 -8.44
N ALA A 122 7.88 12.20 -9.10
CA ALA A 122 6.62 12.01 -9.82
C ALA A 122 5.38 11.88 -8.91
N THR A 123 5.57 11.47 -7.65
CA THR A 123 4.47 11.09 -6.74
C THR A 123 4.24 12.10 -5.62
N ARG A 124 5.29 12.85 -5.23
CA ARG A 124 5.29 13.79 -4.10
C ARG A 124 4.13 14.79 -4.14
N GLU A 125 3.82 15.34 -5.31
CA GLU A 125 2.70 16.29 -5.47
C GLU A 125 1.35 15.63 -5.20
N LYS A 126 1.11 14.43 -5.76
CA LYS A 126 -0.14 13.69 -5.56
C LYS A 126 -0.33 13.32 -4.10
N PHE A 127 0.71 12.76 -3.47
CA PHE A 127 0.74 12.43 -2.05
C PHE A 127 0.44 13.66 -1.18
N GLY A 128 1.03 14.81 -1.50
CA GLY A 128 0.80 16.05 -0.79
C GLY A 128 -0.61 16.65 -0.96
N LYS A 129 -1.36 16.26 -2.00
CA LYS A 129 -2.76 16.66 -2.20
C LYS A 129 -3.75 15.80 -1.42
N ASN A 130 -3.31 14.65 -0.91
CA ASN A 130 -4.18 13.80 -0.10
C ASN A 130 -4.54 14.55 1.21
N PRO A 131 -5.84 14.77 1.49
CA PRO A 131 -6.29 15.62 2.59
C PRO A 131 -5.97 15.08 3.98
N ILE A 132 -5.56 13.81 4.10
CA ILE A 132 -5.13 13.24 5.39
C ILE A 132 -3.64 13.49 5.69
N ILE A 133 -2.87 13.87 4.66
CA ILE A 133 -1.42 14.06 4.76
C ILE A 133 -1.11 15.49 5.18
N THR A 134 -0.59 15.65 6.41
CA THR A 134 -0.22 16.94 6.99
C THR A 134 1.13 17.44 6.47
N GLU A 135 1.45 18.72 6.70
CA GLU A 135 2.75 19.29 6.34
C GLU A 135 3.92 18.58 7.06
N GLU A 136 3.71 18.11 8.29
CA GLU A 136 4.70 17.34 9.03
C GLU A 136 4.99 15.98 8.37
N ILE A 137 3.97 15.33 7.82
CA ILE A 137 4.14 14.07 7.06
C ILE A 137 4.83 14.36 5.73
N LYS A 138 4.45 15.43 5.02
CA LYS A 138 5.11 15.83 3.76
C LYS A 138 6.60 16.09 3.96
N ALA A 139 6.96 16.74 5.07
CA ALA A 139 8.35 17.05 5.41
C ALA A 139 9.22 15.80 5.68
N ARG A 140 8.61 14.64 5.92
CA ARG A 140 9.32 13.36 6.11
C ARG A 140 9.62 12.61 4.81
N VAL A 141 9.03 13.02 3.69
CA VAL A 141 9.30 12.39 2.40
C VAL A 141 10.69 12.82 1.91
N LEU A 142 11.62 11.88 1.86
CA LEU A 142 13.00 12.08 1.39
C LEU A 142 13.03 12.11 -0.14
N ASP A 143 14.04 12.75 -0.74
CA ASP A 143 14.14 12.92 -2.20
C ASP A 143 14.38 11.63 -2.99
N GLY A 144 14.67 10.52 -2.30
CA GLY A 144 15.03 9.25 -2.92
C GLY A 144 16.51 9.18 -3.30
N ILE A 145 16.91 8.02 -3.81
CA ILE A 145 18.29 7.71 -4.23
C ILE A 145 18.31 7.26 -5.70
N GLU A 146 19.51 7.14 -6.26
CA GLU A 146 19.66 6.71 -7.65
C GLU A 146 19.21 5.25 -7.83
N LEU A 147 18.56 4.95 -8.96
CA LEU A 147 18.09 3.59 -9.27
C LEU A 147 19.23 2.55 -9.20
N SER A 148 20.45 2.91 -9.64
CA SER A 148 21.61 2.02 -9.57
C SER A 148 22.00 1.62 -8.14
N GLU A 149 21.75 2.49 -7.16
CA GLU A 149 22.00 2.16 -5.74
C GLU A 149 20.96 1.16 -5.23
N ILE A 150 19.69 1.33 -5.61
CA ILE A 150 18.59 0.40 -5.30
C ILE A 150 18.88 -0.97 -5.94
N GLU A 151 19.27 -0.99 -7.22
CA GLU A 151 19.68 -2.21 -7.92
C GLU A 151 20.85 -2.90 -7.23
N ASN A 152 21.84 -2.14 -6.74
CA ASN A 152 22.94 -2.71 -5.96
C ASN A 152 22.45 -3.33 -4.64
N PHE A 153 21.57 -2.65 -3.90
CA PHE A 153 21.01 -3.17 -2.66
C PHE A 153 20.24 -4.48 -2.87
N VAL A 154 19.41 -4.54 -3.91
CA VAL A 154 18.60 -5.73 -4.22
C VAL A 154 19.48 -6.88 -4.70
N ASN A 155 20.34 -6.64 -5.69
CA ASN A 155 21.09 -7.71 -6.36
C ASN A 155 22.28 -8.22 -5.54
N ASN A 156 22.94 -7.34 -4.77
CA ASN A 156 24.18 -7.67 -4.08
C ASN A 156 24.04 -7.72 -2.55
N GLU A 157 23.13 -6.93 -1.96
CA GLU A 157 22.97 -6.81 -0.52
C GLU A 157 21.71 -7.48 0.04
N LYS A 158 20.96 -8.22 -0.80
CA LYS A 158 19.75 -8.96 -0.42
C LYS A 158 18.68 -8.06 0.22
N ALA A 159 18.56 -6.83 -0.27
CA ALA A 159 17.42 -5.98 0.05
C ALA A 159 16.15 -6.52 -0.63
N GLU A 160 15.00 -6.27 0.00
CA GLU A 160 13.69 -6.56 -0.56
C GLU A 160 13.34 -5.47 -1.58
N GLY A 161 12.96 -5.84 -2.80
CA GLY A 161 12.61 -4.86 -3.83
C GLY A 161 11.20 -4.30 -3.64
N LEU A 162 11.01 -3.02 -3.92
CA LEU A 162 9.71 -2.36 -3.97
C LEU A 162 9.36 -2.06 -5.42
N TYR A 163 8.14 -2.39 -5.83
CA TYR A 163 7.73 -2.31 -7.22
C TYR A 163 6.46 -1.47 -7.38
N HIS A 164 6.34 -0.82 -8.53
CA HIS A 164 5.14 -0.12 -8.98
C HIS A 164 5.04 -0.25 -10.51
N ASP A 165 3.88 -0.65 -11.03
CA ASP A 165 3.66 -0.95 -12.46
C ASP A 165 4.74 -1.90 -13.04
N GLY A 166 5.09 -2.94 -12.29
CA GLY A 166 6.13 -3.92 -12.65
C GLY A 166 7.57 -3.38 -12.71
N LYS A 167 7.83 -2.16 -12.22
CA LYS A 167 9.17 -1.55 -12.20
C LYS A 167 9.71 -1.46 -10.79
N LEU A 168 11.01 -1.70 -10.62
CA LEU A 168 11.71 -1.47 -9.36
C LEU A 168 11.75 0.03 -9.08
N VAL A 169 11.14 0.45 -7.97
CA VAL A 169 11.04 1.86 -7.55
C VAL A 169 11.59 2.10 -6.15
N GLY A 170 12.14 1.08 -5.50
CA GLY A 170 12.71 1.19 -4.16
C GLY A 170 13.20 -0.13 -3.62
N CYS A 171 13.70 -0.10 -2.39
CA CYS A 171 14.03 -1.31 -1.64
C CYS A 171 13.92 -1.12 -0.13
N VAL A 172 13.78 -2.23 0.59
CA VAL A 172 13.93 -2.30 2.04
C VAL A 172 15.16 -3.12 2.38
N LYS A 173 16.13 -2.52 3.07
CA LYS A 173 17.32 -3.20 3.55
C LYS A 173 17.01 -4.03 4.80
N ARG A 174 17.84 -5.04 5.05
CA ARG A 174 17.89 -5.70 6.35
C ARG A 174 18.37 -4.70 7.41
N ALA A 175 17.83 -4.77 8.61
CA ALA A 175 18.29 -3.99 9.76
C ALA A 175 19.43 -4.68 10.53
N HIS A 176 19.71 -5.97 10.25
CA HIS A 176 20.87 -6.69 10.77
C HIS A 176 21.28 -7.84 9.82
N ASP A 177 22.55 -8.22 9.83
CA ASP A 177 23.10 -9.27 8.96
C ASP A 177 22.76 -10.72 9.32
N ILE A 178 22.21 -10.97 10.52
CA ILE A 178 22.14 -12.32 11.11
C ILE A 178 20.77 -12.55 11.75
N ASP A 179 20.25 -11.55 12.48
CA ASP A 179 18.95 -11.67 13.11
C ASP A 179 17.85 -11.78 12.05
N VAL A 180 17.20 -12.94 12.01
CA VAL A 180 16.11 -13.25 11.07
C VAL A 180 14.91 -12.32 11.26
N ASN A 181 14.69 -11.79 12.47
CA ASN A 181 13.63 -10.84 12.78
C ASN A 181 13.95 -9.42 12.28
N LEU A 182 15.18 -9.19 11.80
CA LEU A 182 15.65 -7.95 11.20
C LEU A 182 16.05 -8.14 9.73
N SER A 183 15.56 -9.21 9.10
CA SER A 183 15.69 -9.44 7.67
C SER A 183 14.92 -8.39 6.85
N ALA A 184 15.30 -8.22 5.58
CA ALA A 184 14.66 -7.25 4.68
C ALA A 184 13.15 -7.50 4.53
N GLU A 185 12.74 -8.76 4.41
CA GLU A 185 11.33 -9.17 4.33
C GLU A 185 10.54 -8.78 5.57
N VAL A 186 11.07 -9.07 6.77
CA VAL A 186 10.40 -8.71 8.04
C VAL A 186 10.35 -7.20 8.22
N MET A 187 11.41 -6.47 7.85
CA MET A 187 11.39 -5.01 7.88
C MET A 187 10.37 -4.42 6.90
N HIS A 188 10.25 -4.99 5.70
CA HIS A 188 9.23 -4.60 4.73
C HIS A 188 7.83 -4.79 5.30
N GLU A 189 7.51 -5.98 5.82
CA GLU A 189 6.21 -6.28 6.43
C GLU A 189 5.88 -5.33 7.58
N ASN A 190 6.85 -5.10 8.48
CA ASN A 190 6.69 -4.19 9.62
C ASN A 190 6.41 -2.75 9.19
N ILE A 191 7.09 -2.26 8.14
CA ILE A 191 6.86 -0.91 7.61
C ILE A 191 5.49 -0.80 6.96
N MET A 192 5.06 -1.79 6.17
CA MET A 192 3.72 -1.79 5.54
C MET A 192 2.59 -1.87 6.57
N ASN A 193 2.77 -2.69 7.61
CA ASN A 193 1.86 -2.76 8.74
C ASN A 193 1.80 -1.41 9.49
N LYS A 194 2.96 -0.80 9.75
CA LYS A 194 3.01 0.53 10.38
C LYS A 194 2.34 1.59 9.50
N ALA A 195 2.58 1.61 8.20
CA ALA A 195 2.00 2.58 7.27
C ALA A 195 0.46 2.50 7.21
N THR A 196 -0.09 1.28 7.09
CA THR A 196 -1.56 1.09 7.15
C THR A 196 -2.14 1.48 8.51
N GLY A 197 -1.43 1.18 9.61
CA GLY A 197 -1.79 1.59 10.96
C GLY A 197 -1.80 3.12 11.14
N VAL A 198 -0.77 3.80 10.66
CA VAL A 198 -0.68 5.27 10.64
C VAL A 198 -1.85 5.86 9.86
N LEU A 199 -2.14 5.36 8.66
CA LEU A 199 -3.25 5.84 7.86
C LEU A 199 -4.60 5.67 8.59
N SER A 200 -4.81 4.50 9.19
CA SER A 200 -6.02 4.20 9.97
C SER A 200 -6.18 5.15 11.16
N ILE A 201 -5.09 5.41 11.89
CA ILE A 201 -5.09 6.31 13.05
C ILE A 201 -5.34 7.75 12.63
N LEU A 202 -4.77 8.22 11.52
CA LEU A 202 -5.00 9.59 11.04
C LEU A 202 -6.49 9.82 10.76
N TYR A 203 -7.16 8.88 10.08
CA TYR A 203 -8.61 8.95 9.89
C TYR A 203 -9.39 8.80 11.20
N GLY A 204 -8.97 7.90 12.09
CA GLY A 204 -9.58 7.74 13.40
C GLY A 204 -9.58 9.02 14.23
N VAL A 205 -8.45 9.74 14.26
CA VAL A 205 -8.29 11.02 14.95
C VAL A 205 -9.13 12.10 14.26
N LYS A 206 -9.02 12.24 12.93
CA LYS A 206 -9.81 13.21 12.15
C LYS A 206 -11.31 13.04 12.38
N ASN A 207 -11.79 11.81 12.41
CA ASN A 207 -13.21 11.50 12.54
C ASN A 207 -13.72 11.61 13.99
N ALA A 208 -12.82 11.65 14.99
CA ALA A 208 -13.20 11.80 16.40
C ALA A 208 -13.46 13.26 16.82
N GLY A 209 -13.01 14.23 16.03
CA GLY A 209 -13.11 15.67 16.33
C GLY A 209 -11.94 16.18 17.16
#